data_AF-A0A6B3I5X7-F1
#
_entry.id   AF-A0A6B3I5X7-F1
#
_cell.length_a   1.000
_cell.length_b   1.000
_cell.length_c   1.000
_cell.angle_alpha   90.00
_cell.angle_beta   90.00
_cell.angle_gamma   90.00
#
_symmetry.space_group_name_H-M   'P 1'
#
loop_
_entity.id
_entity.type
_entity.pdbx_description
1 polymer ?
#
loop_
_entity_poly.entity_id
_entity_poly.type
_entity_poly.pdbx_seq_one_letter_code
_entity_poly.pdbx_strand_id
1 'polypeptide(L)'
;RNSFYTYSGLTAALSAYPAFANTGSTELKKREAAAFLANVSHETGGLVYIKEVNEANYPHYCDTSQSYGCPAGQAAYYGRGPIQLSWNFNYKAAGDALGINLLANPYLVEQNASVAWKTGLWYWNTQNGPGTMTAHN
;
A
#
# COMPACT_ATOMS: atom_id res chain seq x y z
N ARG A 1 6.06 -0.47 16.89
CA ARG A 1 5.09 0.20 16.00
C ARG A 1 5.13 1.71 16.19
N ASN A 2 5.17 2.45 15.08
CA ASN A 2 5.03 3.90 14.99
C ASN A 2 3.57 4.34 15.24
N SER A 3 3.36 5.50 15.86
CA SER A 3 2.02 6.04 16.17
C SER A 3 1.21 6.39 14.91
N PHE A 4 1.86 6.59 13.76
CA PHE A 4 1.22 6.80 12.46
C PHE A 4 0.21 5.71 12.10
N TYR A 5 0.57 4.45 12.27
CA TYR A 5 -0.27 3.32 11.89
C TYR A 5 -1.37 3.11 12.93
N THR A 6 -2.46 3.86 12.87
CA THR A 6 -3.56 3.73 13.85
C THR A 6 -4.50 2.58 13.52
N TYR A 7 -5.16 2.01 14.54
CA TYR A 7 -6.22 1.02 14.33
C TYR A 7 -7.47 1.64 13.70
N SER A 8 -7.78 2.89 14.07
CA SER A 8 -8.83 3.68 13.41
C SER A 8 -8.53 3.91 11.92
N GLY A 9 -7.26 4.14 11.56
CA GLY A 9 -6.84 4.22 10.16
C GLY A 9 -7.13 2.94 9.37
N LEU A 10 -6.82 1.77 9.95
CA LEU A 10 -7.08 0.47 9.33
C LEU A 10 -8.58 0.25 9.16
N THR A 11 -9.35 0.42 10.23
CA THR A 11 -10.81 0.20 10.20
C THR A 11 -11.53 1.14 9.24
N ALA A 12 -11.11 2.41 9.14
CA ALA A 12 -11.63 3.35 8.16
C ALA A 12 -11.28 2.97 6.71
N ALA A 13 -10.20 2.22 6.48
CA ALA A 13 -9.81 1.77 5.15
C ALA A 13 -10.61 0.54 4.67
N LEU A 14 -11.16 -0.27 5.57
CA LEU A 14 -11.87 -1.51 5.24
C LEU A 14 -13.05 -1.30 4.27
N SER A 15 -13.71 -0.14 4.32
CA SER A 15 -14.83 0.16 3.41
C SER A 15 -14.42 0.25 1.94
N ALA A 16 -13.12 0.42 1.64
CA ALA A 16 -12.61 0.39 0.26
C ALA A 16 -12.63 -1.01 -0.35
N TYR A 17 -12.57 -2.06 0.49
CA TYR A 17 -12.56 -3.46 0.06
C TYR A 17 -13.48 -4.30 0.96
N PRO A 18 -14.82 -4.22 0.78
CA PRO A 18 -15.79 -4.84 1.69
C PRO A 18 -15.73 -6.37 1.82
N ALA A 19 -15.07 -7.05 0.88
CA ALA A 19 -14.85 -8.50 0.90
C ALA A 19 -13.64 -8.91 1.76
N PHE A 20 -12.67 -8.01 1.96
CA PHE A 20 -11.46 -8.28 2.73
C PHE A 20 -11.81 -8.68 4.17
N ALA A 21 -11.30 -9.82 4.62
CA ALA A 21 -11.58 -10.43 5.92
C ALA A 21 -13.09 -10.59 6.20
N ASN A 22 -13.91 -10.67 5.15
CA ASN A 22 -15.36 -10.77 5.25
C ASN A 22 -15.98 -11.85 4.34
N THR A 23 -15.16 -12.58 3.58
CA THR A 23 -15.58 -13.70 2.74
C THR A 23 -15.38 -15.05 3.46
N GLY A 24 -16.31 -15.99 3.30
CA GLY A 24 -16.18 -17.35 3.84
C GLY A 24 -16.46 -17.49 5.34
N SER A 25 -15.92 -18.55 5.96
CA SER A 25 -16.12 -18.87 7.38
C SER A 25 -15.37 -17.91 8.31
N THR A 26 -15.73 -17.85 9.59
CA THR A 26 -14.99 -17.06 10.60
C THR A 26 -13.50 -17.41 10.65
N GLU A 27 -13.15 -18.67 10.41
CA GLU A 27 -11.75 -19.09 10.35
C GLU A 27 -11.03 -18.49 9.14
N LEU A 28 -11.63 -18.52 7.95
CA LEU A 28 -11.06 -17.92 6.74
C LEU A 28 -10.89 -16.41 6.89
N LYS A 29 -11.91 -15.72 7.43
CA LYS A 29 -11.85 -14.27 7.70
C LYS A 29 -10.68 -13.91 8.62
N LYS A 30 -10.49 -14.66 9.72
CA LYS A 30 -9.37 -14.45 10.65
C LYS A 30 -8.03 -14.77 10.01
N ARG A 31 -7.96 -15.83 9.19
CA ARG A 31 -6.75 -16.24 8.48
C ARG A 31 -6.31 -15.18 7.49
N GLU A 32 -7.24 -14.62 6.72
CA GLU A 32 -6.95 -13.55 5.77
C GLU A 32 -6.44 -12.28 6.48
N ALA A 33 -7.13 -11.85 7.54
CA ALA A 33 -6.69 -10.69 8.32
C ALA A 33 -5.28 -10.91 8.93
N ALA A 34 -5.00 -12.11 9.44
CA ALA A 34 -3.69 -12.47 9.97
C ALA A 34 -2.62 -12.50 8.87
N ALA A 35 -2.93 -13.05 7.69
CA ALA A 35 -2.00 -13.12 6.56
C ALA A 35 -1.63 -11.73 6.04
N PHE A 36 -2.61 -10.84 5.91
CA PHE A 36 -2.37 -9.44 5.53
C PHE A 36 -1.47 -8.75 6.56
N LEU A 37 -1.82 -8.80 7.85
CA LEU A 37 -1.07 -8.12 8.91
C LEU A 37 0.34 -8.71 9.11
N ALA A 38 0.53 -10.00 8.87
CA ALA A 38 1.84 -10.64 8.94
C ALA A 38 2.77 -10.13 7.83
N ASN A 39 2.27 -10.04 6.58
CA ASN A 39 3.04 -9.46 5.47
C ASN A 39 3.34 -7.98 5.72
N VAL A 40 2.34 -7.21 6.17
CA VAL A 40 2.54 -5.81 6.57
C VAL A 40 3.61 -5.68 7.65
N SER A 41 3.62 -6.57 8.64
CA SER A 41 4.65 -6.60 9.68
C SER A 41 6.04 -6.90 9.11
N HIS A 42 6.15 -7.79 8.12
CA HIS A 42 7.41 -8.09 7.45
C HIS A 42 7.96 -6.86 6.71
N GLU A 43 7.14 -6.23 5.86
CA GLU A 43 7.53 -5.10 5.01
C GLU A 43 7.93 -3.85 5.80
N THR A 44 7.37 -3.67 6.99
CA THR A 44 7.52 -2.41 7.78
C THR A 44 8.34 -2.57 9.05
N GLY A 45 8.92 -3.76 9.29
CA GLY A 45 9.61 -4.08 10.54
C GLY A 45 8.69 -3.95 11.76
N GLY A 46 7.49 -4.54 11.70
CA GLY A 46 6.49 -4.48 12.77
C GLY A 46 5.83 -3.10 12.89
N LEU A 47 5.49 -2.49 11.75
CA LEU A 47 4.91 -1.15 11.63
C LEU A 47 5.81 -0.06 12.25
N VAL A 48 7.12 -0.26 12.30
CA VAL A 48 8.07 0.76 12.80
C VAL A 48 8.36 1.79 11.72
N TYR A 49 8.52 1.34 10.47
CA TYR A 49 8.86 2.20 9.34
C TYR A 49 7.62 2.60 8.55
N ILE A 50 7.51 3.90 8.24
CA ILE A 50 6.45 4.47 7.39
C ILE A 50 6.92 4.56 5.94
N LYS A 51 8.21 4.79 5.74
CA LYS A 51 8.86 4.93 4.43
C LYS A 51 10.12 4.08 4.38
N GLU A 52 10.57 3.77 3.17
CA GLU A 52 11.84 3.11 2.92
C GLU A 52 12.99 3.86 3.60
N VAL A 53 13.90 3.10 4.23
CA VAL A 53 14.98 3.68 5.05
C VAL A 53 16.13 4.20 4.19
N ASN A 54 16.49 3.49 3.11
CA ASN A 54 17.65 3.85 2.31
C ASN A 54 17.31 4.95 1.28
N GLU A 55 17.50 6.21 1.66
CA GLU A 55 17.18 7.35 0.79
C GLU A 55 18.00 7.39 -0.51
N ALA A 56 19.17 6.73 -0.56
CA ALA A 56 19.96 6.63 -1.77
C ALA A 56 19.24 5.88 -2.91
N ASN A 57 18.29 5.00 -2.57
CA ASN A 57 17.50 4.25 -3.55
C ASN A 57 16.32 5.05 -4.12
N TYR A 58 15.92 6.16 -3.50
CA TYR A 58 14.68 6.85 -3.86
C TYR A 58 14.56 7.24 -5.35
N PRO A 59 15.64 7.66 -6.05
CA PRO A 59 15.57 7.97 -7.47
C PRO A 59 15.33 6.76 -8.39
N HIS A 60 15.41 5.52 -7.90
CA HIS A 60 15.23 4.30 -8.69
C HIS A 60 13.77 4.04 -9.07
N TYR A 61 12.81 4.54 -8.29
CA TYR A 61 11.40 4.18 -8.41
C TYR A 61 10.61 5.04 -9.40
N CYS A 62 11.30 5.69 -10.32
CA CYS A 62 10.69 6.43 -11.42
C CYS A 62 10.92 5.65 -12.72
N ASP A 63 9.87 4.97 -13.19
CA ASP A 63 9.85 4.41 -14.52
C ASP A 63 9.57 5.53 -15.54
N THR A 64 10.62 6.00 -16.20
CA THR A 64 10.57 7.07 -17.20
C THR A 64 9.96 6.62 -18.53
N SER A 65 9.72 5.32 -18.72
CA SER A 65 9.01 4.82 -19.91
C SER A 65 7.49 5.05 -19.85
N GLN A 66 6.95 5.31 -18.66
CA GLN A 66 5.53 5.63 -18.49
C GLN A 66 5.20 6.99 -19.11
N SER A 67 4.15 7.06 -19.93
CA SER A 67 3.75 8.28 -20.62
C SER A 67 3.38 9.46 -19.70
N TYR A 68 2.96 9.16 -18.46
CA TYR A 68 2.66 10.15 -17.43
C TYR A 68 3.88 10.55 -16.58
N GLY A 69 5.02 9.90 -16.78
CA GLY A 69 6.29 10.20 -16.10
C GLY A 69 6.19 10.16 -14.57
N CYS A 70 6.88 11.12 -13.95
CA CYS A 70 7.09 11.22 -12.51
C CYS A 70 6.81 12.64 -12.01
N PRO A 71 5.55 13.11 -12.07
CA PRO A 71 5.19 14.52 -11.85
C PRO A 71 5.47 15.01 -10.42
N ALA A 72 5.54 14.13 -9.42
CA ALA A 72 5.93 14.48 -8.07
C ALA A 72 7.46 14.60 -7.87
N GLY A 73 8.24 14.26 -8.91
CA GLY A 73 9.70 14.21 -8.89
C GLY A 73 10.26 12.79 -9.06
N GLN A 74 11.45 12.68 -9.64
CA GLN A 74 12.10 11.39 -9.90
C GLN A 74 12.32 10.56 -8.63
N ALA A 75 12.62 11.20 -7.50
CA ALA A 75 12.86 10.55 -6.22
C ALA A 75 11.61 10.50 -5.31
N ALA A 76 10.40 10.63 -5.87
CA ALA A 76 9.18 10.77 -5.07
C ALA A 76 8.39 9.47 -4.87
N TYR A 77 8.74 8.36 -5.54
CA TYR A 77 7.94 7.12 -5.58
C TYR A 77 8.58 5.93 -4.84
N TYR A 78 9.42 6.22 -3.84
CA TYR A 78 9.97 5.23 -2.92
C TYR A 78 8.89 4.53 -2.08
N GLY A 79 9.29 3.45 -1.40
CA GLY A 79 8.39 2.63 -0.60
C GLY A 79 7.74 3.40 0.54
N ARG A 80 6.41 3.37 0.62
CA ARG A 80 5.63 3.95 1.75
C ARG A 80 4.49 3.06 2.21
N GLY A 81 4.13 3.22 3.47
CA GLY A 81 2.95 2.61 4.08
C GLY A 81 3.09 1.10 4.30
N PRO A 82 1.96 0.42 4.59
CA PRO A 82 1.95 -0.93 5.14
C PRO A 82 2.46 -2.02 4.18
N ILE A 83 2.47 -1.76 2.87
CA ILE A 83 2.99 -2.67 1.83
C ILE A 83 4.22 -2.09 1.13
N GLN A 84 4.80 -1.01 1.67
CA GLN A 84 5.92 -0.30 1.06
C GLN A 84 5.67 0.02 -0.44
N LEU A 85 4.50 0.61 -0.73
CA LEU A 85 4.08 0.98 -2.09
C LEU A 85 5.19 1.77 -2.78
N SER A 86 5.69 1.24 -3.90
CA SER A 86 6.84 1.77 -4.64
C SER A 86 6.51 1.84 -6.12
N TRP A 87 7.22 2.69 -6.87
CA TRP A 87 7.08 2.94 -8.32
C TRP A 87 5.91 3.84 -8.74
N ASN A 88 6.21 4.83 -9.60
CA ASN A 88 5.23 5.75 -10.17
C ASN A 88 3.99 5.06 -10.77
N PHE A 89 4.17 3.92 -11.44
CA PHE A 89 3.04 3.17 -12.01
C PHE A 89 2.12 2.54 -10.96
N ASN A 90 2.65 2.10 -9.81
CA ASN A 90 1.83 1.58 -8.73
C ASN A 90 1.11 2.71 -7.99
N TYR A 91 1.77 3.86 -7.78
CA TYR A 91 1.12 5.05 -7.24
C TYR A 91 -0.02 5.52 -8.17
N LYS A 92 0.17 5.46 -9.48
CA LYS A 92 -0.90 5.74 -10.46
C LYS A 92 -2.05 4.74 -10.34
N ALA A 93 -1.78 3.44 -10.40
CA ALA A 93 -2.80 2.40 -10.37
C ALA A 93 -3.59 2.36 -9.05
N ALA A 94 -2.90 2.47 -7.91
CA ALA A 94 -3.52 2.57 -6.60
C ALA A 94 -4.37 3.84 -6.49
N GLY A 95 -3.84 4.96 -6.99
CA GLY A 95 -4.56 6.24 -6.96
C GLY A 95 -5.85 6.22 -7.77
N ASP A 96 -5.81 5.65 -8.97
CA ASP A 96 -6.98 5.49 -9.83
C ASP A 96 -8.06 4.63 -9.16
N ALA A 97 -7.66 3.48 -8.59
CA ALA A 97 -8.58 2.56 -7.93
C ALA A 97 -9.24 3.16 -6.68
N LEU A 98 -8.50 4.01 -5.95
CA LEU A 98 -8.95 4.61 -4.69
C LEU A 98 -9.62 5.98 -4.87
N GLY A 99 -9.59 6.56 -6.07
CA GLY A 99 -10.06 7.92 -6.32
C GLY A 99 -9.20 9.00 -5.64
N ILE A 100 -7.89 8.75 -5.47
CA ILE A 100 -6.94 9.64 -4.80
C ILE A 100 -5.75 9.84 -5.74
N ASN A 101 -5.39 11.07 -6.13
CA ASN A 101 -4.28 11.27 -7.06
C ASN A 101 -2.90 11.08 -6.40
N LEU A 102 -2.54 9.82 -6.15
CA LEU A 102 -1.28 9.43 -5.52
C LEU A 102 -0.08 9.56 -6.46
N LEU A 103 -0.28 9.60 -7.79
CA LEU A 103 0.79 9.91 -8.73
C LEU A 103 1.27 11.36 -8.53
N ALA A 104 0.34 12.31 -8.38
CA ALA A 104 0.68 13.71 -8.16
C ALA A 104 1.08 14.00 -6.70
N ASN A 105 0.50 13.30 -5.73
CA ASN A 105 0.80 13.48 -4.31
C ASN A 105 1.09 12.14 -3.60
N PRO A 106 2.26 11.52 -3.86
CA PRO A 106 2.63 10.23 -3.28
C PRO A 106 2.86 10.30 -1.75
N TYR A 107 3.18 11.49 -1.24
CA TYR A 107 3.44 11.72 0.19
C TYR A 107 2.20 11.51 1.09
N LEU A 108 0.99 11.48 0.52
CA LEU A 108 -0.21 11.13 1.28
C LEU A 108 -0.12 9.74 1.94
N VAL A 109 0.62 8.81 1.34
CA VAL A 109 0.80 7.44 1.86
C VAL A 109 1.63 7.42 3.15
N GLU A 110 2.47 8.43 3.40
CA GLU A 110 3.23 8.56 4.67
C GLU A 110 2.66 9.64 5.61
N GLN A 111 1.68 10.43 5.16
CA GLN A 111 1.08 11.53 5.93
C GLN A 111 -0.33 11.21 6.44
N ASN A 112 -1.06 10.31 5.77
CA ASN A 112 -2.42 9.94 6.14
C ASN A 112 -2.55 8.43 6.34
N ALA A 113 -2.79 8.02 7.59
CA ALA A 113 -2.89 6.61 7.97
C ALA A 113 -3.98 5.85 7.20
N SER A 114 -5.14 6.47 6.95
CA SER A 114 -6.22 5.82 6.19
C SER A 114 -5.83 5.61 4.74
N VAL A 115 -5.16 6.59 4.11
CA VAL A 115 -4.62 6.43 2.74
C VAL A 115 -3.58 5.32 2.69
N ALA A 116 -2.66 5.28 3.65
CA ALA A 116 -1.66 4.22 3.76
C ALA A 116 -2.32 2.82 3.85
N TRP A 117 -3.32 2.66 4.71
CA TRP A 117 -4.03 1.38 4.82
C TRP A 117 -4.80 1.02 3.56
N LYS A 118 -5.42 2.00 2.89
CA LYS A 118 -6.10 1.77 1.61
C LYS A 118 -5.15 1.28 0.53
N THR A 119 -3.91 1.77 0.46
CA THR A 119 -2.94 1.25 -0.53
C THR A 119 -2.49 -0.17 -0.22
N GLY A 120 -2.33 -0.52 1.06
CA GLY A 120 -2.10 -1.91 1.48
C GLY A 120 -3.23 -2.84 1.07
N LEU A 121 -4.48 -2.46 1.34
CA LEU A 121 -5.66 -3.23 0.94
C LEU A 121 -5.80 -3.30 -0.57
N TRP A 122 -5.51 -2.22 -1.30
CA TRP A 122 -5.51 -2.22 -2.76
C TRP A 122 -4.58 -3.30 -3.31
N TYR A 123 -3.34 -3.35 -2.83
CA TYR A 123 -2.39 -4.36 -3.28
C TYR A 123 -2.92 -5.77 -3.00
N TRP A 124 -3.33 -6.02 -1.76
CA TRP A 124 -3.81 -7.33 -1.30
C TRP A 124 -4.99 -7.88 -2.12
N ASN A 125 -5.95 -7.01 -2.44
CA ASN A 125 -7.22 -7.40 -3.05
C ASN A 125 -7.20 -7.34 -4.58
N THR A 126 -6.19 -6.74 -5.21
CA THR A 126 -6.23 -6.47 -6.67
C THR A 126 -4.96 -6.84 -7.41
N GLN A 127 -3.82 -6.98 -6.74
CA GLN A 127 -2.54 -7.19 -7.39
C GLN A 127 -2.07 -8.64 -7.25
N ASN A 128 -1.65 -9.23 -8.37
CA ASN A 128 -1.00 -10.54 -8.37
C ASN A 128 0.49 -10.43 -7.99
N GLY A 129 1.07 -9.23 -8.10
CA GLY A 129 2.51 -9.03 -7.96
C GLY A 129 3.29 -9.95 -8.92
N PRO A 130 4.37 -10.60 -8.45
CA PRO A 130 5.09 -11.60 -9.25
C PRO A 130 4.40 -12.98 -9.29
N GLY A 131 3.24 -13.14 -8.65
CA GLY A 131 2.47 -14.39 -8.60
C GLY A 131 1.39 -14.48 -9.69
N THR A 132 0.47 -15.43 -9.53
CA THR A 132 -0.59 -15.73 -10.49
C THR A 132 -2.00 -15.40 -9.99
N MET A 133 -2.15 -14.98 -8.74
CA MET A 133 -3.42 -14.62 -8.12
C MET A 133 -3.22 -13.51 -7.08
N THR A 134 -4.29 -12.81 -6.74
CA THR A 134 -4.30 -11.84 -5.64
C THR A 134 -4.21 -12.56 -4.31
N ALA A 135 -3.61 -11.93 -3.30
CA ALA A 135 -3.53 -12.51 -1.96
C ALA A 135 -4.89 -12.71 -1.26
N HIS A 136 -5.93 -12.00 -1.68
CA HIS A 136 -7.32 -12.21 -1.23
C HIS A 136 -7.91 -13.56 -1.69
N ASN A 137 -7.48 -14.07 -2.85
CA ASN A 137 -8.10 -15.22 -3.53
C ASN A 137 -7.39 -16.54 -3.19
#